data_AF-S4XVN3-F1
#
_entry.id   AF-S4XVN3-F1
#
_cell.length_a   1.000
_cell.length_b   1.000
_cell.length_c   1.000
_cell.angle_alpha   90.00
_cell.angle_beta   90.00
_cell.angle_gamma   90.00
#
_symmetry.space_group_name_H-M   'P 1'
#
loop_
_entity.id
_entity.type
_entity.pdbx_description
1 polymer ?
#
loop_
_entity_poly.entity_id
_entity_poly.type
_entity_poly.pdbx_seq_one_letter_code
_entity_poly.pdbx_strand_id
1 'polypeptide(L)'
;MRTLQMTLAGSSDVRDIIVRIGLPERDPVSGGDFRVLVEIEGLDEPYSRHFHGVDELQAFLAGCWVVPQILPALAPPGARLTWLGEDDLGFGTPSATS
;
A
#
# COMPACT_ATOMS: atom_id res chain seq x y z
N MET A 1 -1.37 -10.82 0.17
CA MET A 1 -2.52 -10.15 0.82
C MET A 1 -2.17 -9.90 2.28
N ARG A 2 -2.42 -8.68 2.75
CA ARG A 2 -2.15 -8.24 4.14
C ARG A 2 -3.30 -7.36 4.60
N THR A 3 -3.52 -7.34 5.91
CA THR A 3 -4.65 -6.63 6.52
C THR A 3 -4.13 -5.59 7.51
N LEU A 4 -4.69 -4.40 7.44
CA LEU A 4 -4.45 -3.28 8.34
C LEU A 4 -5.78 -2.88 8.96
N GLN A 5 -5.78 -2.48 10.22
CA GLN A 5 -6.96 -1.90 10.86
C GLN A 5 -6.90 -0.38 10.79
N MET A 6 -8.04 0.23 10.46
CA MET A 6 -8.26 1.66 10.51
C MET A 6 -9.27 1.98 11.60
N THR A 7 -8.89 2.82 12.55
CA THR A 7 -9.81 3.42 13.53
C THR A 7 -10.10 4.86 13.11
N LEU A 8 -11.38 5.22 12.98
CA LEU A 8 -11.77 6.58 12.59
C LEU A 8 -11.59 7.58 13.73
N ALA A 9 -11.30 8.84 13.39
CA ALA A 9 -11.14 9.91 14.37
C ALA A 9 -12.39 10.05 15.25
N GLY A 10 -12.22 9.92 16.57
CA GLY A 10 -13.32 10.08 17.52
C GLY A 10 -14.36 8.95 17.50
N SER A 11 -14.11 7.85 16.80
CA SER A 11 -14.95 6.65 16.83
C SER A 11 -14.19 5.44 17.39
N SER A 12 -14.92 4.50 17.99
CA SER A 12 -14.42 3.16 18.28
C SER A 12 -14.57 2.20 17.10
N ASP A 13 -15.14 2.67 15.98
CA ASP A 13 -15.32 1.86 14.78
C ASP A 13 -13.98 1.51 14.16
N VAL A 14 -13.74 0.21 14.02
CA VAL A 14 -12.57 -0.37 13.38
C VAL A 14 -13.00 -0.94 12.03
N ARG A 15 -12.32 -0.54 10.98
CA ARG A 15 -12.48 -1.07 9.62
C ARG A 15 -11.24 -1.85 9.22
N ASP A 16 -11.44 -3.00 8.59
CA ASP A 16 -10.36 -3.74 7.97
C ASP A 16 -10.03 -3.13 6.60
N ILE A 17 -8.77 -2.78 6.42
CA ILE A 17 -8.15 -2.35 5.17
C ILE A 17 -7.36 -3.52 4.63
N ILE A 18 -7.63 -3.90 3.38
CA ILE A 18 -6.93 -5.02 2.74
C ILE A 18 -5.98 -4.45 1.69
N VAL A 19 -4.69 -4.77 1.81
CA VAL A 19 -3.67 -4.42 0.82
C VAL A 19 -3.26 -5.66 0.05
N ARG A 20 -3.32 -5.56 -1.29
CA ARG A 20 -2.82 -6.58 -2.22
C ARG A 20 -1.77 -5.97 -3.13
N ILE A 21 -0.65 -6.66 -3.22
CA ILE A 21 0.39 -6.43 -4.22
C ILE A 21 0.37 -7.68 -5.10
N GLY A 22 0.10 -7.49 -6.39
CA GLY A 22 0.05 -8.56 -7.38
C GLY A 22 1.42 -9.15 -7.66
N LEU A 23 1.46 -10.15 -8.55
CA LEU A 23 2.72 -10.60 -9.13
C LEU A 23 3.19 -9.57 -10.16
N PRO A 24 4.50 -9.27 -10.24
CA PRO A 24 5.04 -8.48 -11.33
C PRO A 24 4.75 -9.13 -12.68
N GLU A 25 4.44 -8.30 -13.67
CA GLU A 25 4.20 -8.73 -15.04
C GLU A 25 4.86 -7.75 -16.01
N ARG A 26 5.10 -8.19 -17.24
CA ARG A 26 5.59 -7.29 -18.29
C ARG A 26 4.57 -6.19 -18.57
N ASP A 27 5.05 -4.97 -18.74
CA ASP A 27 4.19 -3.87 -19.18
C ASP A 27 3.70 -4.15 -20.61
N PRO A 28 2.38 -4.08 -20.88
CA PRO A 28 1.82 -4.31 -22.21
C PRO A 28 2.22 -3.23 -23.25
N VAL A 29 2.76 -2.09 -22.83
CA VAL A 29 3.26 -1.06 -23.74
C VAL A 29 4.55 -1.55 -24.43
N SER A 30 4.67 -1.31 -25.74
CA SER A 30 5.86 -1.70 -26.50
C SER A 30 7.12 -1.03 -25.95
N GLY A 31 8.10 -1.84 -25.52
CA GLY A 31 9.32 -1.36 -24.86
C GLY A 31 9.13 -1.06 -23.37
N GLY A 32 7.97 -1.39 -22.80
CA GLY A 32 7.73 -1.31 -21.37
C GLY A 32 8.48 -2.41 -20.62
N ASP A 33 8.94 -2.04 -19.42
CA ASP A 33 9.73 -2.91 -18.56
C ASP A 33 8.81 -3.91 -17.82
N PHE A 34 8.65 -3.74 -16.51
CA PHE A 34 7.75 -4.53 -15.68
C PHE A 34 6.87 -3.63 -14.83
N ARG A 35 5.71 -4.14 -14.43
CA ARG A 35 4.77 -3.48 -13.55
C ARG A 35 4.21 -4.42 -12.49
N VAL A 36 3.79 -3.87 -11.36
CA VAL A 36 3.04 -4.58 -10.34
C VAL A 36 1.76 -3.81 -10.02
N LEU A 37 0.65 -4.52 -9.84
CA LEU A 37 -0.61 -3.93 -9.42
C LEU A 37 -0.67 -3.83 -7.89
N VAL A 38 -0.99 -2.65 -7.36
CA VAL A 38 -1.30 -2.43 -5.94
C VAL A 38 -2.78 -2.08 -5.81
N GLU A 39 -3.47 -2.80 -4.93
CA GLU A 39 -4.89 -2.62 -4.63
C GLU A 39 -5.09 -2.44 -3.13
N ILE A 40 -5.93 -1.47 -2.75
CA ILE A 40 -6.31 -1.21 -1.36
C ILE A 40 -7.83 -1.10 -1.27
N GLU A 41 -8.41 -1.95 -0.42
CA GLU A 41 -9.84 -2.03 -0.12
C GLU A 41 -10.11 -1.63 1.33
N GLY A 42 -11.37 -1.29 1.67
CA GLY A 42 -11.80 -0.92 3.02
C GLY A 42 -11.73 0.58 3.32
N LEU A 43 -11.22 1.36 2.38
CA LEU A 43 -11.28 2.82 2.33
C LEU A 43 -12.64 3.28 1.78
N ASP A 44 -12.94 4.57 1.89
CA ASP A 44 -14.18 5.14 1.32
C ASP A 44 -14.19 5.04 -0.22
N GLU A 45 -13.02 5.17 -0.86
CA GLU A 45 -12.81 4.89 -2.28
C GLU A 45 -11.74 3.80 -2.47
N PRO A 46 -11.99 2.77 -3.30
CA PRO A 46 -10.99 1.73 -3.57
C PRO A 46 -9.81 2.31 -4.36
N TYR A 47 -8.61 1.91 -3.98
CA TYR A 47 -7.38 2.31 -4.66
C TYR A 47 -6.86 1.17 -5.55
N SER A 48 -6.50 1.48 -6.79
CA SER A 48 -5.88 0.54 -7.73
C SER A 48 -4.91 1.26 -8.65
N ARG A 49 -3.63 0.89 -8.63
CA ARG A 49 -2.59 1.51 -9.47
C ARG A 49 -1.44 0.56 -9.79
N HIS A 50 -0.88 0.68 -11.00
CA HIS A 50 0.36 0.01 -11.39
C HIS A 50 1.60 0.83 -11.00
N PHE A 51 2.63 0.13 -10.55
CA PHE A 51 3.97 0.67 -10.28
C PHE A 51 5.00 -0.05 -11.14
N HIS A 52 5.97 0.70 -11.66
CA HIS A 52 6.86 0.22 -12.72
C HIS A 52 8.30 0.08 -12.21
N GLY A 53 9.03 -0.86 -12.81
CA GLY A 53 10.46 -1.06 -12.61
C GLY A 53 11.10 -1.72 -13.83
N VAL A 54 12.42 -1.59 -13.97
CA VAL A 54 13.17 -2.14 -15.12
C VAL A 54 13.16 -3.67 -15.15
N ASP A 55 12.90 -4.29 -13.99
CA ASP A 55 12.73 -5.73 -13.81
C ASP A 55 11.60 -6.05 -12.81
N GLU A 56 11.26 -7.33 -12.69
CA GLU A 56 10.22 -7.83 -11.79
C GLU A 56 10.46 -7.45 -10.33
N LEU A 57 11.71 -7.50 -9.88
CA LEU A 57 12.08 -7.21 -8.49
C LEU A 57 11.88 -5.73 -8.19
N GLN A 58 12.35 -4.84 -9.07
CA GLN A 58 12.19 -3.41 -8.92
C GLN A 58 10.72 -3.01 -8.95
N ALA A 59 9.92 -3.58 -9.85
CA ALA A 59 8.48 -3.32 -9.89
C ALA A 59 7.81 -3.74 -8.57
N PHE A 60 8.11 -4.95 -8.08
CA PHE A 60 7.60 -5.43 -6.80
C PHE A 60 8.00 -4.52 -5.63
N LEU A 61 9.28 -4.18 -5.51
CA LEU A 61 9.80 -3.32 -4.46
C LEU A 61 9.21 -1.91 -4.51
N ALA A 62 8.90 -1.39 -5.70
CA ALA A 62 8.21 -0.11 -5.85
C ALA A 62 6.79 -0.16 -5.26
N GLY A 63 6.03 -1.24 -5.54
CA GLY A 63 4.71 -1.46 -4.94
C GLY A 63 4.77 -1.62 -3.42
N CYS A 64 5.78 -2.33 -2.92
CA CYS A 64 6.06 -2.45 -1.49
C CYS A 64 6.34 -1.08 -0.84
N TRP A 65 7.26 -0.31 -1.42
CA TRP A 65 7.71 0.96 -0.87
C TRP A 65 6.62 2.04 -0.85
N VAL A 66 5.71 2.05 -1.83
CA VAL A 66 4.71 3.12 -1.96
C VAL A 66 3.50 2.94 -1.04
N VAL A 67 3.11 1.70 -0.72
CA VAL A 67 1.96 1.38 0.15
C VAL A 67 1.96 2.16 1.46
N PRO A 68 3.02 2.16 2.29
CA PRO A 68 3.01 2.88 3.57
C PRO A 68 2.95 4.41 3.40
N GLN A 69 3.31 4.94 2.22
CA GLN A 69 3.27 6.38 1.95
C GLN A 69 1.88 6.84 1.49
N ILE A 70 1.16 6.01 0.73
CA ILE A 70 -0.16 6.39 0.23
C ILE A 70 -1.27 6.14 1.25
N LEU A 71 -1.11 5.14 2.14
CA LEU A 71 -2.13 4.80 3.13
C LEU A 71 -2.54 6.01 4.02
N PRO A 72 -1.63 6.83 4.58
CA PRO A 72 -2.01 8.03 5.32
C PRO A 72 -2.73 9.09 4.49
N ALA A 73 -2.42 9.18 3.19
CA ALA A 73 -3.05 10.14 2.28
C ALA A 73 -4.45 9.69 1.84
N LEU A 74 -4.70 8.38 1.83
CA LEU A 74 -5.98 7.77 1.49
C LEU A 74 -6.91 7.64 2.71
N ALA A 75 -6.35 7.60 3.91
CA ALA A 75 -7.13 7.50 5.14
C ALA A 75 -7.84 8.83 5.46
N PRO A 76 -9.05 8.79 6.03
CA PRO A 76 -9.74 10.00 6.48
C PRO A 76 -8.91 10.81 7.48
N PRO A 77 -9.04 12.14 7.52
CA PRO A 77 -8.33 12.98 8.47
C PRO A 77 -8.52 12.52 9.92
N GLY A 78 -7.41 12.33 10.63
CA GLY A 78 -7.40 11.89 12.03
C GLY A 78 -7.64 10.39 12.23
N ALA A 79 -7.79 9.60 11.17
CA ALA A 79 -7.82 8.14 11.28
C ALA A 79 -6.46 7.60 11.76
N ARG A 80 -6.50 6.58 12.60
CA ARG A 80 -5.32 5.82 13.03
C ARG A 80 -5.26 4.52 12.25
N LEU A 81 -4.11 4.25 11.64
CA LEU A 81 -3.82 3.02 10.92
C LEU A 81 -2.92 2.13 11.78
N THR A 82 -3.23 0.83 11.86
CA THR A 82 -2.46 -0.14 12.67
C THR A 82 -2.36 -1.46 11.93
N TRP A 83 -1.14 -1.89 11.62
CA TRP A 83 -0.92 -3.19 10.98
C TRP A 83 -1.29 -4.33 11.93
N LEU A 84 -1.97 -5.35 11.40
CA LEU A 84 -2.27 -6.56 12.15
C LEU A 84 -1.18 -7.60 11.92
N GLY A 85 -0.46 -7.96 12.99
CA GLY A 85 0.43 -9.12 13.02
C GLY A 85 1.93 -8.83 12.87
N GLU A 86 2.35 -7.65 12.41
CA GLU A 86 3.76 -7.19 12.33
C GLU A 86 3.83 -5.64 12.37
N ASP A 87 5.00 -5.06 12.71
CA ASP A 87 5.20 -3.60 12.87
C ASP A 87 5.09 -2.81 11.55
N ASP A 88 5.39 -3.49 10.45
CA ASP A 88 5.44 -2.98 9.09
C ASP A 88 5.69 -4.24 8.23
N LEU A 89 5.32 -4.25 6.97
CA LEU A 89 5.67 -5.30 5.99
C LEU A 89 7.19 -5.36 5.69
N GLY A 90 8.05 -4.96 6.63
CA GLY A 90 9.47 -4.71 6.44
C GLY A 90 9.74 -3.44 5.63
N PHE A 91 8.76 -2.56 5.42
CA PHE A 91 8.99 -1.26 4.83
C PHE A 91 9.70 -0.38 5.87
N GLY A 92 10.63 0.46 5.41
CA GLY A 92 11.24 1.42 6.31
C GLY A 92 10.17 2.40 6.75
N THR A 93 9.93 2.53 8.06
CA THR A 93 9.29 3.74 8.55
C THR A 93 10.18 4.92 8.15
N PRO A 94 9.62 6.03 7.64
CA PRO A 94 10.39 7.26 7.57
C PRO A 94 10.78 7.59 9.00
N SER A 95 12.06 7.46 9.34
CA SER A 95 12.58 7.94 10.62
C SER A 95 12.15 9.39 10.74
N ALA A 96 11.31 9.67 11.75
CA ALA A 96 11.06 11.04 12.17
C ALA A 96 12.42 11.62 12.56
N THR A 97 12.99 12.46 11.69
CA THR A 97 14.16 13.26 12.03
C THR A 97 13.78 14.12 13.23
N SER A 98 14.42 13.79 14.36
CA SER A 98 14.40 14.56 15.61
C SER A 98 15.05 15.92 15.43
#